data_AF-A0A8T6X2Q0-F1
#
_entry.id   AF-A0A8T6X2Q0-F1
#
_cell.length_a   1.000
_cell.length_b   1.000
_cell.length_c   1.000
_cell.angle_alpha   90.00
_cell.angle_beta   90.00
_cell.angle_gamma   90.00
#
_symmetry.space_group_name_H-M   'P 1'
#
loop_
_entity.id
_entity.type
_entity.pdbx_description
1 polymer ?
#
loop_
_entity_poly.entity_id
_entity_poly.type
_entity_poly.pdbx_seq_one_letter_code
_entity_poly.pdbx_strand_id
1 'polypeptide(L)'
;MAHLMPCDIVVVLRTSPRVLRERLESRGWPPEKVQENVEAEAVGVVLVESMELEHPLPVYEVDTSRATVAESARLVAATIEGASEGMEAGWVDWSEEVMGWY
;
A
#
# COMPACT_ATOMS: atom_id res chain seq x y z
N MET A 1 9.07 -17.58 2.60
CA MET A 1 8.12 -18.70 2.42
C MET A 1 6.72 -18.27 1.99
N ALA A 2 6.35 -16.97 2.02
CA ALA A 2 5.07 -16.49 1.47
C ALA A 2 5.02 -16.41 -0.08
N HIS A 3 6.17 -16.26 -0.74
CA HIS A 3 6.32 -16.11 -2.20
C HIS A 3 5.99 -17.38 -3.04
N LEU A 4 5.55 -18.47 -2.40
CA LEU A 4 5.15 -19.74 -3.06
C LEU A 4 3.71 -20.15 -2.70
N MET A 5 2.96 -19.30 -1.99
CA MET A 5 1.55 -19.60 -1.76
C MET A 5 0.77 -19.34 -3.05
N PRO A 6 -0.09 -20.27 -3.49
CA PRO A 6 -1.02 -19.99 -4.58
C PRO A 6 -1.98 -18.91 -4.09
N CYS A 7 -1.86 -17.72 -4.67
CA CYS A 7 -2.74 -16.58 -4.43
C CYS A 7 -3.56 -16.34 -5.69
N ASP A 8 -4.85 -16.06 -5.53
CA ASP A 8 -5.73 -15.72 -6.65
C ASP A 8 -5.71 -14.23 -6.99
N ILE A 9 -5.42 -13.38 -6.01
CA ILE A 9 -5.31 -11.92 -6.14
C ILE A 9 -4.24 -11.36 -5.18
N VAL A 10 -3.81 -10.12 -5.42
CA VAL A 10 -2.96 -9.34 -4.52
C VAL A 10 -3.68 -8.05 -4.14
N VAL A 11 -3.66 -7.72 -2.84
CA VAL A 11 -4.19 -6.45 -2.33
C VAL A 11 -3.08 -5.69 -1.61
N VAL A 12 -2.68 -4.55 -2.17
CA VAL A 12 -1.64 -3.67 -1.61
C VAL A 12 -2.30 -2.58 -0.76
N LEU A 13 -2.01 -2.57 0.53
CA LEU A 13 -2.46 -1.49 1.40
C LEU A 13 -1.55 -0.27 1.21
N ARG A 14 -2.12 0.84 0.76
CA ARG A 14 -1.44 2.12 0.59
C ARG A 14 -1.70 3.01 1.81
N THR A 15 -0.80 3.96 2.06
CA THR A 15 -0.95 4.95 3.13
C THR A 15 -0.19 6.21 2.75
N SER A 16 -0.80 7.37 2.98
CA SER A 16 -0.15 8.68 2.82
C SER A 16 1.21 8.67 3.53
N PRO A 17 2.30 9.02 2.83
CA PRO A 17 3.66 9.04 3.39
C PRO A 17 3.78 9.75 4.75
N ARG A 18 3.04 10.84 4.97
CA ARG A 18 2.96 11.59 6.24
C ARG A 18 2.31 10.77 7.34
N VAL A 19 1.18 10.13 7.04
CA VAL A 19 0.49 9.26 8.01
C VAL A 19 1.37 8.04 8.33
N LEU A 20 2.07 7.49 7.33
CA LEU A 20 3.00 6.38 7.52
C LEU A 20 4.17 6.80 8.42
N ARG A 21 4.77 7.97 8.19
CA ARG A 21 5.83 8.53 9.05
C ARG A 21 5.39 8.61 10.51
N GLU A 22 4.26 9.26 10.78
CA GLU A 22 3.69 9.38 12.14
C GLU A 22 3.48 8.01 12.81
N ARG A 23 2.97 7.02 12.06
CA ARG A 23 2.75 5.65 12.55
C ARG A 23 4.07 4.91 12.84
N LEU A 24 5.11 5.11 12.05
CA LEU A 24 6.41 4.44 12.25
C LEU A 24 7.22 5.08 13.38
N GLU A 25 7.19 6.41 13.48
CA GLU A 25 7.84 7.16 14.58
C GLU A 25 7.22 6.81 15.93
N SER A 26 5.88 6.73 16.01
CA SER A 26 5.19 6.33 17.25
C SER A 26 5.46 4.88 17.67
N ARG A 27 5.94 4.03 16.75
CA ARG A 27 6.44 2.68 17.05
C ARG A 27 7.90 2.66 17.52
N GLY A 28 8.57 3.82 17.58
CA GLY A 28 9.96 3.95 17.99
C GLY A 28 10.96 3.44 16.96
N TRP A 29 10.62 3.47 15.66
CA TRP A 29 11.56 3.07 14.61
C TRP A 29 12.68 4.10 14.45
N PRO A 30 13.92 3.67 14.08
CA PRO A 30 15.01 4.59 13.79
C PRO A 30 14.65 5.54 12.64
N PRO A 31 15.06 6.83 12.68
CA PRO A 31 14.72 7.81 11.66
C PRO A 31 15.11 7.38 10.23
N GLU A 32 16.26 6.73 10.08
CA GLU A 32 16.73 6.25 8.77
C GLU A 32 15.76 5.19 8.20
N LYS A 33 15.27 4.29 9.06
CA LYS A 33 14.33 3.25 8.68
C LYS A 33 12.94 3.81 8.39
N VAL A 34 12.52 4.83 9.14
CA VAL A 34 11.27 5.56 8.86
C VAL A 34 11.35 6.18 7.47
N GLN A 35 12.43 6.92 7.18
CA GLN A 35 12.61 7.60 5.91
C GLN A 35 12.63 6.61 4.73
N GLU A 36 13.39 5.52 4.85
CA GLU A 36 13.43 4.45 3.83
C GLU A 36 12.02 3.91 3.50
N ASN A 37 11.22 3.61 4.52
CA ASN A 37 9.87 3.06 4.31
C ASN A 37 8.90 4.09 3.73
N VAL A 38 9.04 5.35 4.13
CA VAL A 38 8.24 6.47 3.64
C VAL A 38 8.55 6.78 2.17
N GLU A 39 9.81 6.73 1.77
CA GLU A 39 10.24 6.84 0.37
C GLU A 39 9.77 5.65 -0.46
N ALA A 40 9.87 4.43 0.06
CA ALA A 40 9.41 3.23 -0.62
C ALA A 40 7.90 3.27 -0.93
N GLU A 41 7.09 3.76 0.01
CA GLU A 41 5.65 3.97 -0.20
C GLU A 41 5.36 5.07 -1.22
N ALA A 42 6.11 6.19 -1.14
CA ALA A 42 5.98 7.32 -2.04
C ALA A 42 6.22 6.94 -3.50
N VAL A 43 7.26 6.12 -3.77
CA VAL A 43 7.55 5.63 -5.14
C VAL A 43 6.79 4.35 -5.49
N GLY A 44 6.00 3.80 -4.56
CA GLY A 44 5.16 2.63 -4.80
C GLY A 44 5.93 1.32 -4.99
N VAL A 45 7.09 1.13 -4.35
CA VAL A 45 7.95 -0.07 -4.55
C VAL A 45 7.15 -1.36 -4.43
N VAL A 46 6.38 -1.53 -3.35
CA VAL A 46 5.60 -2.75 -3.09
C VAL A 46 4.51 -2.96 -4.15
N LEU A 47 3.90 -1.88 -4.66
CA LEU A 47 2.90 -1.97 -5.72
C LEU A 47 3.55 -2.45 -7.02
N VAL A 48 4.68 -1.84 -7.41
CA VAL A 48 5.43 -2.20 -8.63
C VAL A 48 5.87 -3.66 -8.56
N GLU A 49 6.48 -4.08 -7.44
CA GLU A 49 6.89 -5.47 -7.22
C GLU A 49 5.71 -6.45 -7.33
N SER A 50 4.52 -6.05 -6.86
CA SER A 50 3.31 -6.88 -6.96
C SER A 50 2.79 -7.01 -8.40
N MET A 51 2.98 -5.99 -9.23
CA MET A 51 2.59 -6.00 -10.65
C MET A 51 3.59 -6.76 -11.53
N GLU A 52 4.85 -6.88 -11.09
CA GLU A 52 5.94 -7.52 -11.83
C GLU A 52 6.18 -8.99 -11.44
N LEU A 53 5.21 -9.64 -10.78
CA LEU A 53 5.28 -11.06 -10.43
C LEU A 53 5.45 -11.94 -11.68
N GLU A 54 6.29 -12.99 -11.58
CA GLU A 54 6.53 -13.95 -12.66
C GLU A 54 5.23 -14.61 -13.16
N HIS A 55 4.27 -14.80 -12.25
CA HIS A 55 2.91 -15.22 -12.56
C HIS A 55 1.96 -14.05 -12.27
N PRO A 56 1.46 -13.33 -13.31
CA PRO A 56 0.60 -12.17 -13.12
C PRO A 56 -0.70 -12.55 -12.39
N LEU A 57 -0.99 -11.80 -11.33
CA LEU A 57 -2.23 -11.87 -10.57
C LEU A 57 -2.96 -10.52 -10.69
N PRO A 58 -4.29 -10.49 -10.55
CA PRO A 58 -5.01 -9.24 -10.34
C PRO A 58 -4.47 -8.52 -9.11
N VAL A 59 -4.02 -7.27 -9.29
CA VAL A 59 -3.49 -6.41 -8.22
C VAL A 59 -4.46 -5.28 -7.97
N TYR A 60 -4.82 -5.11 -6.70
CA TYR A 60 -5.67 -4.03 -6.23
C TYR A 60 -4.96 -3.22 -5.17
N GLU A 61 -5.31 -1.95 -5.04
CA GLU A 61 -4.79 -1.10 -3.98
C GLU A 61 -5.88 -0.50 -3.09
N VAL A 62 -5.57 -0.37 -1.80
CA VAL A 62 -6.50 0.13 -0.78
C VAL A 62 -5.83 1.25 -0.01
N ASP A 63 -6.32 2.48 -0.16
CA ASP A 63 -5.87 3.59 0.67
C ASP A 63 -6.41 3.45 2.10
N THR A 64 -5.49 3.29 3.06
CA THR A 64 -5.80 3.16 4.50
C THR A 64 -5.42 4.41 5.30
N SER A 65 -5.12 5.52 4.64
CA SER A 65 -4.70 6.78 5.27
C SER A 65 -5.71 7.28 6.29
N ARG A 66 -7.00 7.19 5.96
CA ARG A 66 -8.12 7.67 6.79
C ARG A 66 -9.03 6.57 7.29
N ALA A 67 -8.72 5.32 6.97
CA ALA A 67 -9.51 4.16 7.36
C ALA A 67 -9.05 3.63 8.72
N THR A 68 -10.02 3.26 9.55
CA THR A 68 -9.79 2.40 10.72
C THR A 68 -9.45 0.98 10.26
N VAL A 69 -8.87 0.17 11.15
CA VAL A 69 -8.58 -1.25 10.88
C VAL A 69 -9.83 -2.01 10.41
N ALA A 70 -10.99 -1.74 11.03
CA ALA A 70 -12.24 -2.38 10.65
C ALA A 70 -12.74 -1.94 9.26
N GLU A 71 -12.52 -0.69 8.88
CA GLU A 71 -12.84 -0.20 7.53
C GLU A 71 -11.89 -0.78 6.49
N SER A 72 -10.58 -0.79 6.76
CA SER A 72 -9.60 -1.43 5.87
C SER A 72 -9.91 -2.91 5.65
N ALA A 73 -10.26 -3.64 6.71
CA ALA A 73 -10.64 -5.05 6.61
C ALA A 73 -11.89 -5.24 5.73
N ARG A 74 -12.90 -4.35 5.87
CA ARG A 74 -14.10 -4.39 5.01
C ARG A 74 -13.77 -4.08 3.56
N LEU A 75 -12.91 -3.10 3.29
CA LEU A 75 -12.48 -2.76 1.93
C LEU A 75 -11.78 -3.96 1.27
N VAL A 76 -10.83 -4.59 1.97
CA VAL A 76 -10.13 -5.79 1.49
C VAL A 76 -11.12 -6.93 1.23
N ALA A 77 -12.06 -7.18 2.14
CA ALA A 77 -13.08 -8.21 1.95
C ALA A 77 -13.96 -7.94 0.72
N ALA A 78 -14.36 -6.68 0.51
CA ALA A 78 -15.15 -6.28 -0.65
C ALA A 78 -14.38 -6.49 -1.96
N THR A 79 -13.07 -6.19 -1.98
CA THR A 79 -12.19 -6.48 -3.13
C THR A 79 -12.16 -7.97 -3.45
N ILE A 80 -12.03 -8.83 -2.44
CA ILE A 80 -12.03 -10.29 -2.60
C ILE A 80 -13.38 -10.79 -3.13
N GLU A 81 -14.49 -10.19 -2.71
CA GLU A 81 -15.85 -10.54 -3.15
C GLU A 81 -16.21 -9.99 -4.55
N GLY A 82 -15.28 -9.29 -5.21
CA GLY A 82 -15.45 -8.78 -6.58
C GLY A 82 -15.99 -7.36 -6.69
N ALA A 83 -16.14 -6.64 -5.56
CA ALA A 83 -16.42 -5.21 -5.56
C ALA A 83 -15.10 -4.42 -5.67
N SER A 84 -14.48 -4.49 -6.86
CA SER A 84 -13.17 -3.90 -7.13
C SER A 84 -13.19 -2.58 -7.92
N GLU A 85 -14.38 -2.05 -8.21
CA GLU A 85 -14.53 -0.80 -8.97
C GLU A 85 -13.87 0.36 -8.22
N GLY A 86 -12.88 1.01 -8.85
CA GLY A 86 -12.09 2.09 -8.25
C GLY A 86 -10.96 1.63 -7.31
N MET A 87 -10.67 0.33 -7.24
CA MET A 87 -9.58 -0.25 -6.44
C MET A 87 -8.47 -0.87 -7.30
N GLU A 88 -8.53 -0.68 -8.61
CA GLU A 88 -7.49 -1.13 -9.55
C GLU A 88 -6.13 -0.51 -9.17
N ALA A 89 -5.02 -1.16 -9.52
CA ALA A 89 -3.70 -0.61 -9.27
C ALA A 89 -3.43 0.66 -10.10
N GLY A 90 -2.80 1.68 -9.49
CA GLY A 90 -2.25 2.84 -10.19
C GLY A 90 -3.06 4.14 -10.07
N TRP A 91 -4.02 4.20 -9.14
CA TRP A 91 -4.87 5.35 -8.87
C TRP A 91 -4.42 6.17 -7.66
N VAL A 92 -3.61 5.58 -6.77
CA VAL A 92 -3.02 6.29 -5.62
C VAL A 92 -1.72 6.99 -6.03
N ASP A 93 -1.77 8.32 -6.08
CA ASP A 93 -0.62 9.18 -6.39
C ASP A 93 -0.25 10.07 -5.19
N TRP A 94 0.99 9.93 -4.71
CA TRP A 94 1.55 10.71 -3.62
C TRP A 94 2.41 11.89 -4.10
N SER A 95 2.50 12.15 -5.40
CA SER A 95 3.42 13.14 -5.99
C SER A 95 3.26 14.54 -5.38
N GLU A 96 2.03 15.00 -5.13
CA GLU A 96 1.79 16.29 -4.48
C GLU A 96 2.37 16.37 -3.07
N GLU A 97 2.27 15.27 -2.31
CA GLU A 97 2.76 15.21 -0.94
C GLU A 97 4.30 15.16 -0.91
N VAL A 98 4.89 14.41 -1.82
CA VAL A 98 6.34 14.25 -1.96
C VAL A 98 6.99 15.53 -2.47
N MET A 99 6.35 16.26 -3.38
CA MET A 99 6.84 17.56 -3.84
C MET A 99 6.96 18.58 -2.69
N GLY A 100 6.15 18.46 -1.64
CA GLY A 100 6.24 19.29 -0.44
C GLY A 100 7.42 18.98 0.48
N TRP A 101 8.24 17.97 0.16
CA TRP A 101 9.45 17.62 0.94
C TRP A 101 10.68 18.43 0.52
N TYR A 102 10.64 19.08 -0.65
CA TYR A 102 11.71 19.89 -1.24
C TYR A 102 11.36 21.37 -1.26
#